data_AF-A0A5Q4DUF4-F1
#
_entry.id   AF-A0A5Q4DUF4-F1
#
_cell.length_a   1.000
_cell.length_b   1.000
_cell.length_c   1.000
_cell.angle_alpha   90.00
_cell.angle_beta   90.00
_cell.angle_gamma   90.00
#
_symmetry.space_group_name_H-M   'P 1'
#
loop_
_entity.id
_entity.type
_entity.pdbx_description
1 polymer ?
#
loop_
_entity_poly.entity_id
_entity_poly.type
_entity_poly.pdbx_seq_one_letter_code
_entity_poly.pdbx_strand_id
1 'polypeptide(L)' 'MINGDHTFRTTEAFDGMIRGNAIVKTGANIDFSGMVGGDLIIERGATVKLSGMIGGQIVNEGKLS' A
#
# COMPACT_ATOMS: atom_id res chain seq x y z
N MET A 1 -5.71 -2.34 -12.63
CA MET A 1 -4.26 -2.66 -12.79
C MET A 1 -3.51 -1.35 -13.00
N ILE A 2 -2.41 -1.14 -12.28
CA ILE A 2 -1.50 0.00 -12.41
C ILE A 2 -0.14 -0.53 -12.89
N ASN A 3 0.34 -0.01 -14.02
CA ASN A 3 1.68 -0.32 -14.54
C ASN A 3 2.69 0.63 -13.89
N GLY A 4 3.62 0.07 -13.11
CA GLY A 4 4.61 0.83 -12.34
C GLY A 4 4.18 1.11 -10.91
N ASP A 5 4.75 2.15 -10.33
CA ASP A 5 4.60 2.50 -8.92
C ASP A 5 3.31 3.31 -8.67
N HIS A 6 2.81 3.25 -7.43
CA HIS A 6 1.65 4.04 -7.02
C HIS A 6 1.84 4.69 -5.64
N THR A 7 1.23 5.85 -5.44
CA THR A 7 1.25 6.57 -4.16
C THR A 7 -0.16 6.89 -3.72
N PHE A 8 -0.58 6.27 -2.62
CA PHE A 8 -1.82 6.55 -1.94
C PHE A 8 -1.67 7.79 -1.06
N ARG A 9 -2.57 8.75 -1.20
CA ARG A 9 -2.54 10.05 -0.46
C ARG A 9 -3.79 10.30 0.36
N THR A 10 -4.83 9.51 0.16
CA THR A 10 -6.16 9.68 0.75
C THR A 10 -6.65 8.36 1.32
N THR A 11 -7.78 8.40 2.01
CA THR A 11 -8.46 7.19 2.47
C THR A 11 -9.20 6.53 1.32
N GLU A 12 -8.86 5.29 0.99
CA GLU A 12 -9.51 4.53 -0.10
C GLU A 12 -9.37 3.02 0.10
N ALA A 13 -10.18 2.26 -0.64
CA ALA A 13 -10.05 0.81 -0.75
C ALA A 13 -9.41 0.46 -2.09
N PHE A 14 -8.52 -0.54 -2.11
CA PHE A 14 -7.83 -0.99 -3.32
C PHE A 14 -7.75 -2.51 -3.39
N ASP A 15 -8.34 -3.07 -4.45
CA ASP A 15 -8.41 -4.52 -4.73
C ASP A 15 -7.64 -4.92 -6.01
N GLY A 16 -6.97 -3.96 -6.65
CA GLY A 16 -6.29 -4.15 -7.92
C GLY A 16 -4.86 -4.70 -7.80
N MET A 17 -4.16 -4.77 -8.94
CA MET A 17 -2.74 -5.08 -9.00
C MET A 17 -1.91 -3.82 -9.30
N ILE A 18 -0.87 -3.58 -8.52
CA ILE A 18 0.22 -2.63 -8.76
C ILE A 18 1.44 -3.45 -9.15
N ARG A 19 2.00 -3.24 -10.35
CA ARG A 19 3.17 -4.02 -10.81
C ARG A 19 4.49 -3.59 -10.16
N GLY A 20 4.59 -2.32 -9.76
CA GLY A 20 5.76 -1.76 -9.08
C GLY A 20 5.55 -1.67 -7.57
N ASN A 21 6.11 -0.62 -6.97
CA ASN A 21 6.03 -0.33 -5.55
C ASN A 21 4.77 0.46 -5.18
N ALA A 22 4.35 0.36 -3.93
CA ALA A 22 3.27 1.15 -3.36
C ALA A 22 3.79 1.97 -2.17
N ILE A 23 3.46 3.27 -2.15
CA ILE A 23 3.73 4.15 -1.01
C ILE A 23 2.40 4.63 -0.43
N VAL A 24 2.19 4.44 0.87
CA VAL A 24 1.03 4.99 1.60
C VAL A 24 1.51 6.17 2.41
N LYS A 25 1.11 7.38 1.98
CA LYS A 25 1.57 8.63 2.58
C LYS A 25 0.97 8.88 3.96
N THR A 26 1.69 9.66 4.76
CA THR A 26 1.23 10.18 6.05
C THR A 26 -0.23 10.66 5.99
N GLY A 27 -1.07 10.18 6.90
CA GLY A 27 -2.49 10.55 6.99
C GLY A 27 -3.44 9.77 6.07
N ALA A 28 -2.92 8.97 5.13
CA ALA A 28 -3.74 8.08 4.32
C ALA A 28 -4.15 6.82 5.12
N ASN A 29 -5.32 6.29 4.81
CA ASN A 29 -5.84 5.05 5.39
C ASN A 29 -6.36 4.11 4.30
N ILE A 30 -5.73 2.96 4.11
CA ILE A 30 -6.02 2.08 2.98
C ILE A 30 -6.56 0.74 3.46
N ASP A 31 -7.69 0.30 2.91
CA ASP A 31 -8.10 -1.11 2.96
C ASP A 31 -7.61 -1.79 1.67
N PHE A 32 -6.56 -2.59 1.79
CA PHE A 32 -5.83 -3.17 0.66
C PHE A 32 -6.09 -4.67 0.56
N SER A 33 -6.82 -5.10 -0.45
CA SER A 33 -7.10 -6.51 -0.77
C SER A 33 -6.46 -6.98 -2.08
N GLY A 34 -5.66 -6.10 -2.71
CA GLY A 34 -5.02 -6.34 -4.00
C GLY A 34 -3.64 -7.02 -3.95
N MET A 35 -2.83 -6.76 -4.97
CA MET A 35 -1.44 -7.22 -5.05
C MET A 35 -0.48 -6.08 -5.36
N VAL A 36 0.65 -6.02 -4.67
CA VAL A 36 1.81 -5.17 -5.02
C VAL A 36 2.94 -6.08 -5.49
N GLY A 37 3.47 -5.85 -6.68
CA GLY A 37 4.57 -6.63 -7.24
C GLY A 37 5.92 -6.33 -6.57
N GLY A 38 6.13 -5.07 -6.19
CA GLY A 38 7.32 -4.61 -5.46
C GLY A 38 7.06 -4.43 -3.97
N ASP A 39 7.70 -3.39 -3.42
CA ASP A 39 7.66 -3.07 -2.00
C ASP A 39 6.42 -2.27 -1.62
N LEU A 40 5.95 -2.44 -0.38
CA LEU A 40 4.95 -1.58 0.25
C LEU A 40 5.63 -0.74 1.33
N ILE A 41 5.63 0.59 1.15
CA ILE A 41 6.15 1.55 2.12
C ILE A 41 4.98 2.26 2.80
N ILE A 42 4.87 2.11 4.12
CA ILE A 42 3.85 2.73 4.96
C ILE A 42 4.51 3.83 5.78
N GLU A 43 4.27 5.09 5.42
CA GLU A 43 4.84 6.22 6.14
C GLU A 43 4.25 6.36 7.55
N ARG A 44 5.00 7.02 8.43
CA ARG A 44 4.51 7.36 9.78
C ARG A 44 3.18 8.10 9.72
N GLY A 45 2.22 7.65 10.51
CA GLY A 45 0.86 8.22 10.56
C GLY A 45 -0.06 7.77 9.42
N ALA A 46 0.40 6.92 8.50
CA ALA A 46 -0.47 6.16 7.62
C ALA A 46 -1.03 4.91 8.32
N THR A 47 -2.17 4.42 7.84
CA THR A 47 -2.77 3.14 8.26
C THR A 47 -3.06 2.29 7.03
N VAL A 48 -2.71 1.01 7.09
CA VAL A 48 -3.05 0.02 6.06
C VAL A 48 -3.69 -1.18 6.75
N LYS A 49 -4.88 -1.55 6.29
CA LYS A 49 -5.47 -2.85 6.56
C LYS A 49 -5.18 -3.76 5.38
N LEU A 50 -4.34 -4.76 5.57
CA LEU A 50 -3.83 -5.59 4.47
C LEU A 50 -4.46 -6.98 4.49
N SER A 51 -5.27 -7.27 3.47
CA SER A 51 -5.79 -8.60 3.15
C SER A 51 -5.25 -9.15 1.82
N GLY A 52 -4.37 -8.39 1.16
CA GLY A 52 -3.73 -8.73 -0.11
C GLY A 52 -2.33 -9.33 0.01
N MET A 53 -1.61 -9.34 -1.11
CA MET A 53 -0.24 -9.89 -1.21
C MET A 53 0.77 -8.83 -1.62
N ILE A 54 1.91 -8.79 -0.93
CA ILE A 54 3.07 -7.95 -1.29
C ILE A 54 4.19 -8.88 -1.75
N GLY A 55 4.66 -8.68 -2.98
CA GLY A 55 5.71 -9.50 -3.59
C GLY A 55 7.12 -9.14 -3.10
N GLY A 56 7.33 -7.89 -2.71
CA GLY A 56 8.55 -7.39 -2.10
C GLY A 56 8.48 -7.30 -0.58
N GLN A 57 9.20 -6.33 -0.02
CA GLN A 57 9.25 -6.05 1.40
C GLN A 57 8.11 -5.13 1.85
N ILE A 58 7.70 -5.26 3.11
CA ILE A 58 6.85 -4.27 3.77
C ILE A 58 7.74 -3.43 4.69
N VAL A 59 7.92 -2.16 4.35
CA VAL A 59 8.59 -1.17 5.20
C VAL A 59 7.51 -0.39 5.94
N ASN A 60 7.36 -0.65 7.23
CA ASN A 60 6.26 -0.09 8.03
C ASN A 60 6.77 0.86 9.12
N GLU A 61 6.50 2.16 8.94
CA GLU A 61 6.67 3.19 9.98
C GLU A 61 5.33 3.70 10.53
N GLY A 62 4.21 3.20 10.00
CA GLY A 62 2.84 3.55 10.39
C GLY A 62 2.13 2.41 11.12
N LYS A 63 0.84 2.22 10.80
CA LYS A 63 0.04 1.10 11.30
C LYS A 63 -0.27 0.14 10.17
N LEU A 64 -0.03 -1.15 10.44
CA LEU A 64 -0.39 -2.26 9.56
C LEU A 64 -1.19 -3.27 10.37
N SER A 65 -2.35 -3.68 9.86
CA SER A 65 -3.25 -4.66 10.49
C SER A 65 -3.81 -5.65 9.48
#